data_AF-A0A6G9FSA9-F1
#
_entry.id   AF-A0A6G9FSA9-F1
#
_cell.length_a   1.000
_cell.length_b   1.000
_cell.length_c   1.000
_cell.angle_alpha   90.00
_cell.angle_beta   90.00
_cell.angle_gamma   90.00
#
_symmetry.space_group_name_H-M   'P 1'
#
loop_
_entity.id
_entity.type
_entity.pdbx_description
1 polymer ?
#
loop_
_entity_poly.entity_id
_entity_poly.type
_entity_poly.pdbx_seq_one_letter_code
_entity_poly.pdbx_strand_id
1 'polypeptide(L)'
;MPGADAAGHPRPHPEPEHGQAAGQEHGQGRVPAPERAPEADAPGGDEPSEVAKLRSQLSERTADLQRTKAEYDNYRKRVRRDRRAVQEIAVSNVLGALLPVVDTVVQAREHGETSKGFTSVADLLEDRLAALGLQSVGEVGEPFDPTAHEALDYTESERQEHPVCSAVLRPGYRVGDHLLRPAQVVVTGPPTTAAGGPGPRADGGTGSDGDAAPADGSPVAGERDTRPERPDGGAGEGGERGIRPEH
;
A
#
# COMPACT_ATOMS: atom_id res chain seq x y z
N MET A 1 -29.78 -8.09 -53.17
CA MET A 1 -30.72 -8.19 -52.04
C MET A 1 -29.93 -8.18 -50.73
N PRO A 2 -29.89 -7.05 -50.00
CA PRO A 2 -29.71 -7.07 -48.55
C PRO A 2 -30.98 -6.53 -47.87
N GLY A 3 -31.57 -7.34 -46.99
CA GLY A 3 -32.77 -6.99 -46.22
C GLY A 3 -32.42 -6.19 -44.96
N ALA A 4 -33.12 -5.07 -44.80
CA ALA A 4 -33.15 -4.20 -43.64
C ALA A 4 -34.28 -4.63 -42.69
N ASP A 5 -34.13 -4.29 -41.40
CA ASP A 5 -35.19 -3.88 -40.44
C ASP A 5 -34.51 -3.74 -39.06
N ALA A 6 -34.31 -2.57 -38.42
CA ALA A 6 -35.17 -1.46 -38.01
C ALA A 6 -36.06 -1.77 -36.78
N ALA A 7 -35.64 -1.30 -35.60
CA ALA A 7 -36.51 -1.08 -34.44
C ALA A 7 -36.01 0.13 -33.63
N GLY A 8 -36.71 1.25 -33.79
CA GLY A 8 -36.44 2.53 -33.12
C GLY A 8 -37.16 2.64 -31.77
N HIS A 9 -36.51 3.31 -30.82
CA HIS A 9 -37.12 3.77 -29.57
C HIS A 9 -37.81 5.14 -29.77
N PRO A 10 -39.04 5.35 -29.30
CA PRO A 10 -39.73 6.63 -29.41
C PRO A 10 -39.33 7.63 -28.31
N ARG A 11 -39.34 8.91 -28.68
CA ARG A 11 -39.10 10.09 -27.84
C ARG A 11 -40.35 10.46 -27.01
N PRO A 12 -40.20 11.10 -25.83
CA PRO A 12 -41.33 11.68 -25.11
C PRO A 12 -41.69 13.09 -25.65
N HIS A 13 -43.00 13.36 -25.74
CA HIS A 13 -43.60 14.67 -26.06
C HIS A 13 -44.17 15.33 -24.77
N PRO A 14 -44.38 16.67 -24.75
CA PRO A 14 -44.56 17.50 -23.55
C PRO A 14 -46.02 17.97 -23.28
N GLU A 15 -46.23 18.42 -22.03
CA GLU A 15 -47.13 19.44 -21.40
C GLU A 15 -48.59 19.67 -21.90
N PRO A 16 -49.50 20.16 -21.01
CA PRO A 16 -49.75 21.62 -21.01
C PRO A 16 -50.11 22.29 -19.65
N GLU A 17 -49.53 23.48 -19.48
CA GLU A 17 -50.05 24.82 -19.09
C GLU A 17 -51.30 25.08 -18.21
N HIS A 18 -51.14 26.09 -17.32
CA HIS A 18 -52.00 27.28 -17.02
C HIS A 18 -51.89 27.63 -15.51
N GLY A 19 -51.67 28.85 -15.02
CA GLY A 19 -51.47 30.19 -15.58
C GLY A 19 -51.67 31.24 -14.44
N GLN A 20 -50.89 32.33 -14.47
CA GLN A 20 -51.19 33.72 -13.98
C GLN A 20 -51.48 33.94 -12.47
N ALA A 21 -51.14 35.02 -11.75
CA ALA A 21 -50.46 36.30 -11.99
C ALA A 21 -50.09 36.98 -10.65
N ALA A 22 -49.11 37.89 -10.71
CA ALA A 22 -48.94 39.18 -10.00
C ALA A 22 -49.19 39.36 -8.48
N GLY A 23 -48.15 39.84 -7.78
CA GLY A 23 -48.16 41.19 -7.18
C GLY A 23 -48.38 41.38 -5.66
N GLN A 24 -47.43 42.12 -5.07
CA GLN A 24 -47.58 43.13 -3.99
C GLN A 24 -47.28 42.82 -2.51
N GLU A 25 -46.84 43.91 -1.88
CA GLU A 25 -45.91 44.06 -0.75
C GLU A 25 -46.59 44.31 0.61
N HIS A 26 -45.82 44.09 1.69
CA HIS A 26 -45.78 44.78 3.00
C HIS A 26 -47.07 45.23 3.74
N GLY A 27 -47.17 44.83 5.02
CA GLY A 27 -47.97 45.56 6.01
C GLY A 27 -48.07 44.88 7.39
N GLN A 28 -47.41 45.45 8.40
CA GLN A 28 -47.41 45.06 9.82
C GLN A 28 -48.74 45.38 10.53
N GLY A 29 -49.10 44.64 11.58
CA GLY A 29 -50.10 45.13 12.56
C GLY A 29 -50.72 44.12 13.55
N ARG A 30 -50.08 43.99 14.73
CA ARG A 30 -50.67 44.02 16.10
C ARG A 30 -51.75 42.98 16.56
N VAL A 31 -51.32 42.14 17.52
CA VAL A 31 -51.96 41.40 18.66
C VAL A 31 -53.31 41.92 19.22
N PRO A 32 -54.17 41.13 19.96
CA PRO A 32 -53.82 40.10 20.97
C PRO A 32 -54.73 38.84 21.13
N ALA A 33 -54.32 37.95 22.05
CA ALA A 33 -54.98 36.72 22.56
C ALA A 33 -56.31 36.99 23.31
N PRO A 34 -57.18 35.99 23.62
CA PRO A 34 -56.95 34.85 24.54
C PRO A 34 -57.39 33.52 23.89
N GLU A 35 -57.16 32.31 24.40
CA GLU A 35 -57.73 31.73 25.62
C GLU A 35 -57.17 30.30 25.79
N ARG A 36 -56.96 29.89 27.04
CA ARG A 36 -56.27 28.66 27.42
C ARG A 36 -57.28 27.61 27.88
N ALA A 37 -56.91 26.33 27.64
CA ALA A 37 -57.43 25.07 28.20
C ALA A 37 -58.48 24.32 27.36
N PRO A 38 -58.49 22.96 27.37
CA PRO A 38 -57.90 22.09 28.39
C PRO A 38 -56.82 21.12 27.90
N GLU A 39 -55.91 20.81 28.82
CA GLU A 39 -55.19 19.54 28.89
C GLU A 39 -56.20 18.39 28.84
N ALA A 40 -56.09 17.56 27.81
CA ALA A 40 -56.55 16.18 27.89
C ALA A 40 -55.36 15.35 28.37
N ASP A 41 -55.43 14.99 29.65
CA ASP A 41 -54.66 13.93 30.25
C ASP A 41 -54.90 12.63 29.46
N ALA A 42 -53.84 12.07 28.91
CA ALA A 42 -53.78 10.68 28.50
C ALA A 42 -52.45 10.11 28.98
N PRO A 43 -52.41 9.42 30.12
CA PRO A 43 -51.33 8.49 30.40
C PRO A 43 -51.67 7.20 29.64
N GLY A 44 -51.66 7.28 28.32
CA GLY A 44 -51.60 6.10 27.48
C GLY A 44 -50.14 5.71 27.42
N GLY A 45 -49.73 4.72 28.22
CA GLY A 45 -48.43 4.09 28.03
C GLY A 45 -48.31 3.70 26.56
N ASP A 46 -47.37 4.32 25.85
CA ASP A 46 -46.98 3.98 24.48
C ASP A 46 -46.32 2.59 24.51
N GLU A 47 -47.10 1.56 24.84
CA GLU A 47 -46.73 0.19 24.56
C GLU A 47 -46.83 0.03 23.05
N PRO A 48 -45.69 -0.17 22.35
CA PRO A 48 -45.73 -0.29 20.91
C PRO A 48 -46.65 -1.46 20.56
N SER A 49 -47.56 -1.23 19.59
CA SER A 49 -48.46 -2.27 19.12
C SER A 49 -47.66 -3.52 18.75
N GLU A 50 -48.26 -4.70 18.89
CA GLU A 50 -47.60 -5.96 18.58
C GLU A 50 -46.96 -5.94 17.17
N VAL A 51 -47.63 -5.29 16.21
CA VAL A 51 -47.14 -5.07 14.84
C VAL A 51 -45.87 -4.19 14.82
N ALA A 52 -45.80 -3.13 15.64
CA ALA A 52 -44.62 -2.28 15.74
C ALA A 52 -43.43 -3.04 16.39
N LYS A 53 -43.70 -3.84 17.43
CA LYS A 53 -42.68 -4.72 18.05
C LYS A 53 -42.12 -5.73 17.05
N LEU A 54 -43.00 -6.41 16.29
CA LEU A 54 -42.60 -7.37 15.26
C LEU A 54 -41.80 -6.72 14.12
N ARG A 55 -42.19 -5.51 13.67
CA ARG A 55 -41.42 -4.77 12.65
C ARG A 55 -40.03 -4.36 13.13
N SER A 56 -39.92 -3.92 14.39
CA SER A 56 -38.64 -3.59 15.01
C SER A 56 -37.72 -4.82 15.06
N GLN A 57 -38.24 -5.95 15.56
CA GLN A 57 -37.49 -7.21 15.59
C GLN A 57 -37.08 -7.68 14.18
N LEU A 58 -37.96 -7.55 13.17
CA LEU A 58 -37.62 -7.88 11.79
C LEU A 58 -36.49 -7.00 11.28
N SER A 59 -36.55 -5.69 11.53
CA SER A 59 -35.52 -4.74 11.14
C SER A 59 -34.18 -5.04 11.81
N GLU A 60 -34.19 -5.29 13.12
CA GLU A 60 -33.00 -5.66 13.91
C GLU A 60 -32.38 -6.95 13.35
N ARG A 61 -33.18 -8.01 13.18
CA ARG A 61 -32.71 -9.28 12.61
C ARG A 61 -32.21 -9.12 11.17
N THR A 62 -32.82 -8.25 10.37
CA THR A 62 -32.36 -7.99 9.01
C THR A 62 -31.03 -7.25 9.02
N ALA A 63 -30.86 -6.27 9.91
CA ALA A 63 -29.60 -5.57 10.09
C ALA A 63 -28.49 -6.53 10.56
N ASP A 64 -28.79 -7.42 11.51
CA ASP A 64 -27.87 -8.46 11.97
C ASP A 64 -27.46 -9.39 10.82
N LEU A 65 -28.43 -9.88 10.03
CA LEU A 65 -28.15 -10.75 8.89
C LEU A 65 -27.30 -10.03 7.82
N GLN A 66 -27.57 -8.76 7.54
CA GLN A 66 -26.77 -7.97 6.62
C GLN A 66 -25.34 -7.79 7.13
N ARG A 67 -25.17 -7.51 8.42
CA ARG A 67 -23.86 -7.39 9.07
C ARG A 67 -23.09 -8.72 9.00
N THR A 68 -23.69 -9.83 9.44
CA THR A 68 -23.04 -11.15 9.38
C THR A 68 -22.69 -11.55 7.95
N LYS A 69 -23.55 -11.22 6.97
CA LYS A 69 -23.26 -11.44 5.55
C LYS A 69 -22.04 -10.64 5.09
N ALA A 70 -21.95 -9.37 5.47
CA ALA A 70 -20.80 -8.53 5.15
C ALA A 70 -19.50 -9.04 5.80
N GLU A 71 -19.57 -9.46 7.07
CA GLU A 71 -18.44 -10.08 7.79
C GLU A 71 -17.98 -11.37 7.10
N TYR A 72 -18.93 -12.22 6.67
CA TYR A 72 -18.62 -13.45 5.94
C TYR A 72 -17.99 -13.17 4.57
N ASP A 73 -18.51 -12.20 3.80
CA ASP A 73 -17.95 -11.83 2.50
C ASP A 73 -16.52 -11.27 2.64
N ASN A 74 -16.27 -10.46 3.66
CA ASN A 74 -14.94 -9.95 3.99
C ASN A 74 -14.00 -11.08 4.41
N TYR A 75 -14.44 -11.99 5.27
CA TYR A 75 -13.68 -13.18 5.66
C TYR A 75 -13.33 -14.05 4.45
N ARG A 76 -14.30 -14.35 3.57
CA ARG A 76 -14.09 -15.15 2.37
C ARG A 76 -13.08 -14.51 1.42
N LYS A 77 -13.14 -13.19 1.23
CA LYS A 77 -12.15 -12.43 0.44
C LYS A 77 -10.75 -12.55 1.05
N ARG A 78 -10.64 -12.39 2.38
CA ARG A 78 -9.37 -12.52 3.10
C ARG A 78 -8.78 -13.92 2.95
N VAL A 79 -9.55 -14.97 3.24
CA VAL A 79 -9.09 -16.36 3.12
C VAL A 79 -8.62 -16.70 1.70
N ARG A 80 -9.29 -16.19 0.67
CA ARG A 80 -8.85 -16.39 -0.73
C ARG A 80 -7.51 -15.75 -1.02
N ARG A 81 -7.29 -14.51 -0.54
CA ARG A 81 -6.00 -13.82 -0.65
C ARG A 81 -4.92 -14.60 0.09
N ASP A 82 -5.17 -14.99 1.33
CA ASP A 82 -4.19 -15.69 2.17
C ASP A 82 -3.80 -17.04 1.56
N ARG A 83 -4.77 -17.80 1.02
CA ARG A 83 -4.50 -19.06 0.30
C ARG A 83 -3.60 -18.85 -0.90
N ARG A 84 -3.82 -17.77 -1.67
CA ARG A 84 -2.98 -17.45 -2.82
C ARG A 84 -1.56 -17.07 -2.38
N ALA A 85 -1.43 -16.24 -1.34
CA ALA A 85 -0.12 -15.88 -0.79
C ALA A 85 0.64 -17.11 -0.30
N VAL A 86 -0.02 -18.05 0.41
CA VAL A 86 0.60 -19.31 0.84
C VAL A 86 1.05 -20.16 -0.36
N GLN A 87 0.26 -20.20 -1.44
CA GLN A 87 0.63 -20.91 -2.66
C GLN A 87 1.86 -20.29 -3.33
N GLU A 88 1.90 -18.96 -3.45
CA GLU A 88 3.03 -18.23 -4.05
C GLU A 88 4.31 -18.44 -3.22
N ILE A 89 4.23 -18.37 -1.89
CA ILE A 89 5.35 -18.67 -0.99
C ILE A 89 5.81 -20.12 -1.13
N ALA A 90 4.87 -21.08 -1.20
CA ALA A 90 5.22 -22.49 -1.36
C ALA A 90 5.96 -22.76 -2.68
N VAL A 91 5.50 -22.18 -3.79
CA VAL A 91 6.19 -22.25 -5.09
C VAL A 91 7.57 -21.62 -4.99
N SER A 92 7.68 -20.45 -4.35
CA SER A 92 8.93 -19.72 -4.16
C SER A 92 9.97 -20.54 -3.40
N ASN A 93 9.57 -21.21 -2.32
CA ASN A 93 10.45 -22.07 -1.54
C ASN A 93 10.97 -23.27 -2.36
N VAL A 94 10.10 -23.91 -3.15
CA VAL A 94 10.50 -25.04 -4.00
C VAL A 94 11.45 -24.59 -5.10
N LEU A 95 11.14 -23.49 -5.79
CA LEU A 95 12.01 -22.93 -6.83
C LEU A 95 13.35 -22.49 -6.25
N GLY A 96 13.35 -21.84 -5.09
CA GLY A 96 14.55 -21.44 -4.35
C GLY A 96 15.45 -22.64 -4.03
N ALA A 97 14.87 -23.76 -3.58
CA ALA A 97 15.61 -25.00 -3.32
C ALA A 97 16.18 -25.67 -4.58
N LEU A 98 15.60 -25.42 -5.76
CA LEU A 98 16.06 -25.95 -7.04
C LEU A 98 17.10 -25.06 -7.73
N LEU A 99 17.31 -23.81 -7.28
CA LEU A 99 18.30 -22.90 -7.88
C LEU A 99 19.72 -23.49 -7.98
N PRO A 100 20.25 -24.22 -6.98
CA PRO A 100 21.57 -24.84 -7.12
C PRO A 100 21.65 -25.81 -8.31
N VAL A 101 20.55 -26.50 -8.65
CA VAL A 101 20.51 -27.40 -9.82
C VAL A 101 20.58 -26.59 -11.11
N VAL A 102 19.83 -25.50 -11.20
CA VAL A 102 19.88 -24.58 -12.34
C VAL A 102 21.30 -24.01 -12.50
N ASP A 103 21.95 -23.63 -11.40
CA ASP A 103 23.32 -23.12 -11.43
C ASP A 103 24.31 -24.16 -11.97
N THR A 104 24.17 -25.44 -11.58
CA THR A 104 25.03 -26.50 -12.12
C THR A 104 24.82 -26.72 -13.62
N VAL A 105 23.59 -26.54 -14.11
CA VAL A 105 23.27 -26.63 -15.54
C VAL A 105 23.93 -25.48 -16.30
N VAL A 106 23.86 -24.25 -15.77
CA VAL A 106 24.52 -23.08 -16.36
C VAL A 106 26.03 -23.29 -16.41
N GLN A 107 26.63 -23.71 -15.30
CA GLN A 107 28.07 -23.99 -15.22
C GLN A 107 28.51 -25.07 -16.22
N ALA A 108 27.74 -26.16 -16.35
CA ALA A 108 28.03 -27.22 -17.31
C ALA A 108 27.94 -26.74 -18.77
N ARG A 109 27.06 -25.78 -19.07
CA ARG A 109 26.99 -25.14 -20.39
C ARG A 109 28.20 -24.23 -20.64
N GLU A 110 28.58 -23.40 -19.67
CA GLU A 110 29.73 -22.49 -19.77
C GLU A 110 31.05 -23.23 -19.97
N HIS A 111 31.23 -24.38 -19.31
CA HIS A 111 32.43 -25.21 -19.47
C HIS A 111 32.39 -26.16 -20.69
N GLY A 112 31.28 -26.18 -21.44
CA GLY A 112 31.12 -27.07 -22.60
C GLY A 112 31.03 -28.56 -22.24
N GLU A 113 30.75 -28.90 -20.98
CA GLU A 113 30.62 -30.27 -20.47
C GLU A 113 29.26 -30.91 -20.78
N THR A 114 28.55 -30.34 -21.76
CA THR A 114 27.16 -30.67 -22.04
C THR A 114 27.04 -31.58 -23.26
N SER A 115 26.54 -32.81 -23.06
CA SER A 115 26.13 -33.68 -24.18
C SER A 115 24.81 -33.19 -24.79
N LYS A 116 24.54 -33.51 -26.07
CA LYS A 116 23.27 -33.13 -26.74
C LYS A 116 22.02 -33.59 -25.97
N GLY A 117 22.07 -34.76 -25.35
CA GLY A 117 20.96 -35.27 -24.52
C GLY A 117 20.76 -34.46 -23.24
N PHE A 118 21.85 -33.99 -22.63
CA PHE A 118 21.79 -33.11 -21.46
C PHE A 118 21.24 -31.73 -21.83
N THR A 119 21.66 -31.14 -22.97
CA THR A 119 21.09 -29.85 -23.43
C THR A 119 19.58 -29.92 -23.51
N SER A 120 19.01 -30.95 -24.13
CA SER A 120 17.56 -31.09 -24.25
C SER A 120 16.84 -31.24 -22.90
N VAL A 121 17.48 -31.88 -21.91
CA VAL A 121 16.92 -31.98 -20.55
C VAL A 121 17.02 -30.64 -19.82
N ALA A 122 18.13 -29.92 -19.98
CA ALA A 122 18.32 -28.59 -19.42
C ALA A 122 17.30 -27.59 -19.98
N ASP A 123 17.10 -27.58 -21.30
CA ASP A 123 16.12 -26.71 -21.95
C ASP A 123 14.70 -27.03 -21.45
N LEU A 124 14.34 -28.32 -21.37
CA LEU A 124 13.05 -28.73 -20.83
C LEU A 124 12.88 -28.32 -19.36
N LEU A 125 13.93 -28.44 -18.54
CA LEU A 125 13.89 -28.01 -17.14
C LEU A 125 13.64 -26.50 -17.05
N GLU A 126 14.38 -25.70 -17.80
CA GLU A 126 14.24 -24.24 -17.86
C GLU A 126 12.84 -23.83 -18.32
N ASP A 127 12.30 -24.47 -19.37
CA ASP A 127 10.94 -24.24 -19.86
C ASP A 127 9.89 -24.53 -18.78
N ARG A 128 10.06 -25.62 -18.02
CA ARG A 128 9.12 -25.98 -16.95
C ARG A 128 9.21 -25.04 -15.75
N LEU A 129 10.40 -24.58 -15.41
CA LEU A 129 10.60 -23.59 -14.35
C LEU A 129 10.04 -22.21 -14.76
N ALA A 130 10.26 -21.81 -16.02
CA ALA A 130 9.68 -20.60 -16.59
C ALA A 130 8.14 -20.65 -16.60
N ALA A 131 7.54 -21.80 -16.92
CA ALA A 131 6.10 -22.00 -16.85
C ALA A 131 5.53 -21.91 -15.41
N LEU A 132 6.34 -22.17 -14.39
CA LEU A 132 6.00 -21.95 -12.99
C LEU A 132 6.19 -20.48 -12.55
N GLY A 133 6.67 -19.62 -13.45
CA GLY A 133 6.86 -18.19 -13.23
C GLY A 133 8.27 -17.80 -12.80
N LEU A 134 9.25 -18.70 -12.89
CA LEU A 134 10.65 -18.36 -12.64
C LEU A 134 11.17 -17.42 -13.74
N GLN A 135 11.76 -16.30 -13.33
CA GLN A 135 12.35 -15.31 -14.23
C GLN A 135 13.77 -15.02 -13.80
N SER A 136 14.69 -14.95 -14.77
CA SER A 136 16.07 -14.51 -14.51
C SER A 136 16.12 -12.99 -14.32
N VAL A 137 17.10 -12.54 -13.56
CA VAL A 137 17.33 -11.14 -13.18
C VAL A 137 18.82 -10.86 -13.32
N GLY A 138 19.17 -9.65 -13.76
CA GLY A 138 20.54 -9.21 -13.92
C GLY A 138 21.09 -9.68 -15.26
N GLU A 139 20.72 -8.97 -16.33
CA GLU A 139 21.35 -9.07 -17.64
C GLU A 139 22.45 -7.99 -17.79
N VAL A 140 23.44 -8.28 -18.63
CA VAL A 140 24.51 -7.31 -18.93
C VAL A 140 23.92 -6.10 -19.63
N GLY A 141 24.18 -4.91 -19.09
CA GLY A 141 23.68 -3.63 -19.59
C GLY A 141 22.40 -3.15 -18.89
N GLU A 142 21.79 -3.95 -18.01
CA GLU A 142 20.64 -3.49 -17.23
C GLU A 142 21.03 -2.41 -16.21
N PRO A 143 20.16 -1.43 -15.94
CA PRO A 143 20.34 -0.49 -14.82
C PRO A 143 20.49 -1.24 -13.50
N PHE A 144 21.42 -0.79 -12.66
CA PHE A 144 21.63 -1.42 -11.36
C PHE A 144 20.46 -1.08 -10.41
N ASP A 145 19.71 -2.10 -9.99
CA ASP A 145 18.68 -2.01 -8.96
C ASP A 145 19.15 -2.70 -7.66
N PRO A 146 19.38 -1.96 -6.56
CA PRO A 146 19.80 -2.53 -5.27
C PRO A 146 18.82 -3.55 -4.67
N THR A 147 17.56 -3.53 -5.09
CA THR A 147 16.56 -4.49 -4.60
C THR A 147 16.67 -5.84 -5.30
N ALA A 148 17.22 -5.87 -6.51
CA ALA A 148 17.28 -7.05 -7.39
C ALA A 148 18.72 -7.55 -7.64
N HIS A 149 19.72 -6.69 -7.40
CA HIS A 149 21.13 -6.93 -7.70
C HIS A 149 22.01 -6.77 -6.46
N GLU A 150 22.98 -7.67 -6.33
CA GLU A 150 24.08 -7.64 -5.37
C GLU A 150 25.35 -7.23 -6.12
N ALA A 151 25.81 -5.99 -5.91
CA ALA A 151 27.04 -5.49 -6.50
C ALA A 151 28.25 -6.08 -5.78
N LEU A 152 29.03 -6.93 -6.45
CA LEU A 152 30.26 -7.51 -5.91
C LEU A 152 31.48 -6.64 -6.17
N ASP A 153 31.46 -5.86 -7.25
CA ASP A 153 32.53 -4.94 -7.61
C ASP A 153 31.97 -3.70 -8.31
N TYR A 154 32.68 -2.58 -8.20
CA TYR A 154 32.33 -1.29 -8.81
C TYR A 154 33.50 -0.73 -9.59
N THR A 155 33.31 -0.55 -10.89
CA THR A 155 34.30 0.06 -11.78
C THR A 155 33.85 1.46 -12.18
N GLU A 156 34.73 2.44 -12.02
CA GLU A 156 34.46 3.81 -12.45
C GLU A 156 34.54 3.93 -13.98
N SER A 157 33.60 4.64 -14.58
CA SER A 157 33.59 4.96 -16.01
C SER A 157 32.93 6.29 -16.29
N GLU A 158 33.63 7.18 -16.99
CA GLU A 158 33.08 8.44 -17.49
C GLU A 158 32.06 8.26 -18.63
N ARG A 159 31.92 7.04 -19.17
CA ARG A 159 30.96 6.75 -20.25
C ARG A 159 29.53 6.53 -19.75
N GLN A 160 29.36 6.27 -18.46
CA GLN A 160 28.05 5.93 -17.91
C GLN A 160 27.57 7.04 -16.98
N GLU A 161 26.36 7.54 -17.26
CA GLU A 161 25.71 8.57 -16.45
C GLU A 161 25.10 7.99 -15.16
N HIS A 162 24.78 6.70 -15.17
CA HIS A 162 24.17 5.97 -14.07
C HIS A 162 24.83 4.60 -13.88
N PRO A 163 24.76 4.00 -12.68
CA PRO A 163 25.28 2.66 -12.43
C PRO A 163 24.53 1.60 -13.26
N VAL A 164 25.26 0.79 -14.03
CA VAL A 164 24.70 -0.35 -14.80
C VAL A 164 25.46 -1.64 -14.52
N CYS A 165 24.81 -2.78 -14.72
CA CYS A 165 25.42 -4.10 -14.63
C CYS A 165 26.36 -4.31 -15.83
N SER A 166 27.67 -4.23 -15.64
CA SER A 166 28.66 -4.42 -16.71
C SER A 166 29.04 -5.89 -16.93
N ALA A 167 28.93 -6.70 -15.89
CA ALA A 167 29.04 -8.16 -15.98
C ALA A 167 28.12 -8.83 -14.96
N VAL A 168 27.64 -10.02 -15.29
CA VAL A 168 26.81 -10.85 -14.41
C VAL A 168 27.64 -12.07 -14.06
N LEU A 169 28.04 -12.18 -12.80
CA LEU A 169 28.86 -13.27 -12.29
C LEU A 169 28.00 -14.46 -11.90
N ARG A 170 26.78 -14.19 -11.41
CA ARG A 170 25.79 -15.21 -11.13
C ARG A 170 24.39 -14.64 -11.40
N PRO A 171 23.58 -15.28 -12.26
CA PRO A 171 22.22 -14.83 -12.52
C PRO A 171 21.37 -14.79 -11.25
N GLY A 172 20.54 -13.76 -11.12
CA GLY A 172 19.50 -13.66 -10.12
C GLY A 172 18.22 -14.35 -10.61
N TYR A 173 17.31 -14.64 -9.67
CA TYR A 173 16.03 -15.24 -10.01
C TYR A 173 14.90 -14.70 -9.13
N ARG A 174 13.72 -14.51 -9.74
CA ARG A 174 12.48 -14.11 -9.07
C ARG A 174 11.29 -14.92 -9.55
N VAL A 175 10.22 -14.94 -8.77
CA VAL A 175 8.92 -15.52 -9.14
C VAL A 175 7.80 -14.55 -8.77
N GLY A 176 7.11 -14.04 -9.79
CA GLY A 176 6.17 -12.92 -9.60
C GLY A 176 6.85 -11.75 -8.91
N ASP A 177 6.37 -11.39 -7.73
CA ASP A 177 6.88 -10.29 -6.91
C ASP A 177 7.94 -10.74 -5.86
N HIS A 178 8.24 -12.04 -5.78
CA HIS A 178 9.17 -12.59 -4.79
C HIS A 178 10.56 -12.78 -5.40
N LEU A 179 11.55 -12.05 -4.90
CA LEU A 179 12.96 -12.29 -5.25
C LEU A 179 13.46 -13.52 -4.51
N LEU A 180 13.93 -14.53 -5.25
CA LEU A 180 14.48 -15.76 -4.67
C LEU A 180 15.96 -15.59 -4.34
N ARG A 181 16.69 -14.92 -5.24
CA ARG A 181 18.12 -14.63 -5.10
C ARG A 181 18.47 -13.40 -5.94
N PRO A 182 19.19 -12.40 -5.40
CA PRO A 182 19.68 -11.28 -6.19
C PRO A 182 20.72 -11.74 -7.21
N ALA A 183 20.83 -11.01 -8.32
CA ALA A 183 21.89 -11.27 -9.29
C ALA A 183 23.21 -10.71 -8.77
N GLN A 184 24.28 -11.51 -8.83
CA GLN A 184 25.61 -11.03 -8.47
C GLN A 184 26.26 -10.40 -9.68
N VAL A 185 26.48 -9.09 -9.61
CA VAL A 185 26.89 -8.28 -10.75
C VAL A 185 28.13 -7.45 -10.43
N VAL A 186 28.91 -7.17 -11.48
CA VAL A 186 29.87 -6.08 -11.49
C VAL A 186 29.14 -4.86 -12.01
N VAL A 187 29.24 -3.76 -11.28
CA VAL A 187 28.61 -2.50 -11.63
C VAL A 187 29.66 -1.58 -12.23
N THR A 188 29.28 -0.86 -13.26
CA THR A 188 30.06 0.27 -13.75
C THR A 188 29.22 1.52 -13.62
N GLY A 189 29.85 2.65 -13.31
CA GLY A 189 29.13 3.91 -13.14
C GLY A 189 30.08 5.09 -13.00
N PRO A 190 29.55 6.32 -12.83
CA PRO A 190 30.39 7.50 -12.69
C PRO A 190 31.30 7.39 -11.46
N PRO A 191 32.46 8.06 -11.44
CA PRO A 191 33.34 8.05 -10.27
C PRO A 191 32.55 8.51 -9.04
N THR A 192 32.58 7.70 -7.98
CA THR A 192 31.86 8.07 -6.74
C THR A 192 32.62 9.24 -6.15
N THR A 193 32.03 10.43 -6.14
CA THR A 193 32.69 11.61 -5.57
C THR A 193 32.66 11.49 -4.04
N ALA A 194 33.53 10.64 -3.50
CA ALA A 194 33.89 10.59 -2.09
C ALA A 194 35.25 11.30 -1.90
N ALA A 195 35.27 12.60 -2.16
CA ALA A 195 36.34 13.51 -1.74
C ALA A 195 35.74 14.81 -1.18
N GLY A 196 34.83 14.66 -0.22
CA GLY A 196 34.41 15.69 0.72
C GLY A 196 34.98 15.41 2.11
N GLY A 197 36.28 15.10 2.21
CA GLY A 197 36.96 15.14 3.51
C GLY A 197 36.97 16.59 4.01
N PRO A 198 36.78 16.87 5.32
CA PRO A 198 36.92 18.23 5.83
C PRO A 198 38.34 18.71 5.47
N GLY A 199 38.42 19.73 4.61
CA GLY A 199 39.69 20.26 4.12
C GLY A 199 40.63 20.60 5.29
N PRO A 200 41.95 20.52 5.08
CA PRO A 200 42.91 20.84 6.13
C PRO A 200 42.68 22.29 6.54
N ARG A 201 42.33 22.50 7.82
CA ARG A 201 42.31 23.84 8.40
C ARG A 201 43.74 24.37 8.30
N ALA A 202 43.91 25.40 7.48
CA ALA A 202 45.16 26.12 7.37
C ALA A 202 45.51 26.69 8.75
N ASP A 203 46.63 26.24 9.29
CA ASP A 203 47.28 26.86 10.44
C ASP A 203 47.69 28.29 10.08
N GLY A 204 47.24 29.23 10.89
CA GLY A 204 47.69 30.62 10.83
C GLY A 204 47.38 31.34 12.15
N GLY A 205 48.43 31.68 12.89
CA GLY A 205 48.35 32.72 13.93
C GLY A 205 49.03 32.39 15.26
N THR A 206 50.32 32.68 15.32
CA THR A 206 51.18 32.86 16.51
C THR A 206 50.66 33.93 17.49
N GLY A 207 50.88 33.74 18.81
CA GLY A 207 50.81 34.84 19.77
C GLY A 207 50.77 34.47 21.27
N SER A 208 51.95 34.46 21.90
CA SER A 208 52.31 34.88 23.29
C SER A 208 51.61 34.31 24.54
N ASP A 209 52.45 33.68 25.37
CA ASP A 209 52.65 33.84 26.83
C ASP A 209 51.50 34.31 27.74
N GLY A 210 51.22 33.51 28.77
CA GLY A 210 50.40 33.94 29.91
C GLY A 210 50.10 32.82 30.90
N ASP A 211 50.91 32.74 31.94
CA ASP A 211 50.82 31.94 33.18
C ASP A 211 49.42 31.92 33.83
N ALA A 212 48.98 30.74 34.32
CA ALA A 212 48.34 30.50 35.63
C ALA A 212 47.47 29.22 35.66
N ALA A 213 47.90 28.25 36.47
CA ALA A 213 47.08 27.16 37.02
C ALA A 213 46.45 27.61 38.36
N PRO A 214 45.70 26.76 39.10
CA PRO A 214 44.64 25.81 38.73
C PRO A 214 43.35 26.02 39.58
N ALA A 215 42.25 25.35 39.26
CA ALA A 215 41.30 24.92 40.30
C ALA A 215 40.43 23.74 39.85
N ASP A 216 40.32 22.84 40.81
CA ASP A 216 39.66 21.54 40.88
C ASP A 216 38.12 21.66 40.92
N GLY A 217 37.41 20.57 40.61
CA GLY A 217 35.97 20.47 40.89
C GLY A 217 35.14 19.62 39.92
N SER A 218 35.17 18.29 40.11
CA SER A 218 34.02 17.43 39.75
C SER A 218 32.81 17.78 40.65
N PRO A 219 31.56 17.49 40.22
CA PRO A 219 30.96 16.27 40.74
C PRO A 219 29.97 15.54 39.80
N VAL A 220 29.73 14.31 40.23
CA VAL A 220 28.89 13.23 39.73
C VAL A 220 27.40 13.47 40.00
N ALA A 221 26.52 13.05 39.08
CA ALA A 221 25.11 12.72 39.31
C ALA A 221 24.70 11.72 38.20
N GLY A 222 23.89 10.68 38.39
CA GLY A 222 23.00 10.34 39.49
C GLY A 222 21.85 9.52 38.89
N GLU A 223 21.76 8.25 39.28
CA GLU A 223 20.77 7.25 38.90
C GLU A 223 19.33 7.67 39.22
N ARG A 224 18.34 7.30 38.38
CA ARG A 224 17.05 6.75 38.85
C ARG A 224 16.11 6.21 37.75
N ASP A 225 15.80 4.93 37.97
CA ASP A 225 14.66 4.08 37.66
C ASP A 225 13.27 4.76 37.53
N THR A 226 12.45 4.35 36.54
CA THR A 226 10.97 4.38 36.63
C THR A 226 10.31 3.33 35.71
N ARG A 227 9.35 2.61 36.31
CA ARG A 227 8.46 1.56 35.79
C ARG A 227 7.20 2.17 35.10
N PRO A 228 6.48 1.47 34.19
CA PRO A 228 5.43 2.08 33.38
C PRO A 228 4.02 1.97 34.00
N GLU A 229 3.18 2.99 33.77
CA GLU A 229 1.73 2.98 34.03
C GLU A 229 0.92 3.09 32.74
N ARG A 230 -0.20 2.34 32.72
CA ARG A 230 -1.29 2.44 31.75
C ARG A 230 -2.26 3.55 32.15
N PRO A 231 -3.12 4.01 31.21
CA PRO A 231 -4.48 4.36 31.62
C PRO A 231 -5.58 3.72 30.74
N ASP A 232 -6.68 3.40 31.43
CA ASP A 232 -8.00 3.05 30.90
C ASP A 232 -8.76 4.28 30.40
N GLY A 233 -9.64 4.06 29.41
CA GLY A 233 -11.02 4.55 29.29
C GLY A 233 -11.35 6.05 29.43
N GLY A 234 -11.98 6.62 28.38
CA GLY A 234 -12.70 7.89 28.49
C GLY A 234 -13.42 8.29 27.20
N ALA A 235 -14.75 8.41 27.27
CA ALA A 235 -15.68 8.71 26.19
C ALA A 235 -15.65 10.17 25.68
N GLY A 236 -16.26 10.40 24.52
CA GLY A 236 -17.15 11.56 24.34
C GLY A 236 -16.85 12.51 23.18
N GLU A 237 -17.93 12.86 22.46
CA GLU A 237 -18.12 14.02 21.56
C GLU A 237 -17.45 13.92 20.17
N GLY A 238 -18.13 14.08 19.05
CA GLY A 238 -19.25 14.98 18.75
C GLY A 238 -18.80 15.82 17.56
N GLY A 239 -19.24 15.49 16.34
CA GLY A 239 -18.68 16.08 15.12
C GLY A 239 -19.58 15.90 13.90
N GLU A 240 -20.76 16.49 13.96
CA GLU A 240 -21.59 16.77 12.79
C GLU A 240 -20.88 17.78 11.86
N ARG A 241 -20.91 17.51 10.55
CA ARG A 241 -20.81 18.42 9.37
C ARG A 241 -20.57 17.47 8.18
N GLY A 242 -21.45 17.33 7.19
CA GLY A 242 -22.12 18.37 6.43
C GLY A 242 -21.68 18.22 4.96
N ILE A 243 -22.49 17.51 4.17
CA ILE A 243 -22.84 17.71 2.75
C ILE A 243 -21.74 18.22 1.79
N ARG A 244 -21.47 17.44 0.72
CA ARG A 244 -21.62 17.83 -0.72
C ARG A 244 -21.19 16.68 -1.65
N PRO A 245 -21.99 16.29 -2.65
CA PRO A 245 -21.52 15.58 -3.83
C PRO A 245 -21.23 16.57 -4.97
N GLU A 246 -20.10 16.43 -5.64
CA GLU A 246 -19.77 17.20 -6.85
C GLU A 246 -19.74 16.28 -8.06
N HIS A 247 -20.53 16.69 -9.06
CA HIS A 247 -20.46 16.52 -10.52
C HIS A 247 -20.03 15.20 -11.17
#